data_AF-A0A848U4M8-F1
#
_entry.id   AF-A0A848U4M8-F1
#
_cell.length_a   1.000
_cell.length_b   1.000
_cell.length_c   1.000
_cell.angle_alpha   90.00
_cell.angle_beta   90.00
_cell.angle_gamma   90.00
#
_symmetry.space_group_name_H-M   'P 1'
#
loop_
_entity.id
_entity.type
_entity.pdbx_description
1 polymer ?
#
loop_
_entity_poly.entity_id
_entity_poly.type
_entity_poly.pdbx_seq_one_letter_code
_entity_poly.pdbx_strand_id
1 'polypeptide(L)'
;MEALLSLFVKSIFVENLALAFFLGMCTFLAVSKQIGTAIGLGTAVIVVQAITVPANNLIYQFLLRDGALSWMGLPDVDLSFLGLICYIAVIAALVQILEMVLDKYFPALFNALGVFLPLITVNCAILGGSLFMVER
;
A
#
# COMPACT_ATOMS: atom_id res chain seq x y z
N MET A 1 15.05 10.90 -25.94
CA MET A 1 15.84 10.71 -24.69
C MET A 1 15.49 11.77 -23.67
N GLU A 2 15.38 13.05 -24.08
CA GLU A 2 14.82 14.17 -23.29
C GLU A 2 13.52 13.82 -22.54
N ALA A 3 12.56 13.14 -23.20
CA ALA A 3 11.27 12.79 -22.61
C ALA A 3 11.32 11.73 -21.50
N LEU A 4 12.29 10.82 -21.52
CA LEU A 4 12.44 9.80 -20.47
C LEU A 4 13.15 10.37 -19.24
N LEU A 5 14.11 11.27 -19.48
CA LEU A 5 14.81 12.01 -18.43
C LEU A 5 13.85 12.98 -17.72
N SER A 6 12.99 13.67 -18.47
CA SER A 6 11.96 14.54 -17.89
C SER A 6 10.92 13.75 -17.10
N LEU A 7 10.50 12.57 -17.57
CA LEU A 7 9.60 11.67 -16.84
C LEU A 7 10.23 11.18 -15.52
N PHE A 8 11.51 10.81 -15.56
CA PHE A 8 12.25 10.34 -14.38
C PHE A 8 12.38 11.43 -13.30
N VAL A 9 12.77 12.65 -13.69
CA VAL A 9 12.86 13.80 -12.77
C VAL A 9 11.49 14.15 -12.20
N LYS A 10 10.44 14.14 -13.03
CA LYS A 10 9.07 14.40 -12.60
C LYS A 10 8.58 13.36 -11.59
N SER A 11 8.87 12.08 -11.81
CA SER A 11 8.43 11.00 -10.94
C SER A 11 9.13 11.00 -9.57
N ILE A 12 10.39 11.43 -9.48
CA ILE A 12 11.17 11.45 -8.23
C ILE A 12 10.88 12.69 -7.37
N PHE A 13 10.63 13.85 -8.00
CA PHE A 13 10.52 15.12 -7.28
C PHE A 13 9.11 15.73 -7.29
N VAL A 14 8.38 15.63 -8.41
CA VAL A 14 7.11 16.37 -8.59
C VAL A 14 5.90 15.52 -8.21
N GLU A 15 5.91 14.24 -8.58
CA GLU A 15 4.79 13.30 -8.31
C GLU A 15 5.14 12.26 -7.22
N ASN A 16 6.20 12.51 -6.44
CA ASN A 16 6.62 11.57 -5.41
C ASN A 16 5.73 11.65 -4.16
N LEU A 17 5.19 10.50 -3.76
CA LEU A 17 4.28 10.32 -2.62
C LEU A 17 4.83 10.90 -1.32
N ALA A 18 6.14 10.78 -1.09
CA ALA A 18 6.78 11.23 0.15
C ALA A 18 7.10 12.74 0.19
N LEU A 19 7.57 13.32 -0.93
CA LEU A 19 8.01 14.73 -0.97
C LEU A 19 6.89 15.71 -1.35
N ALA A 20 5.94 15.30 -2.18
CA ALA A 20 4.86 16.18 -2.65
C ALA A 20 3.58 16.02 -1.83
N PHE A 21 3.22 14.79 -1.47
CA PHE A 21 1.96 14.50 -0.75
C PHE A 21 2.15 14.24 0.75
N PHE A 22 3.39 14.16 1.25
CA PHE A 22 3.73 13.88 2.66
C PHE A 22 3.13 12.56 3.20
N LEU A 23 2.94 11.55 2.34
CA LEU A 23 2.46 10.23 2.75
C LEU A 23 3.64 9.32 3.17
N GLY A 24 3.44 8.50 4.21
CA GLY A 24 4.43 7.50 4.66
C GLY A 24 5.53 8.04 5.59
N MET A 25 5.37 9.24 6.13
CA MET A 25 6.39 9.91 6.96
C MET A 25 6.72 9.16 8.26
N CYS A 26 5.76 8.47 8.87
CA CYS A 26 5.96 7.76 10.15
C CYS A 26 7.06 6.70 10.06
N THR A 27 7.01 5.84 9.03
CA THR A 27 8.01 4.80 8.79
C THR A 27 9.32 5.38 8.26
N PHE A 28 9.24 6.45 7.46
CA PHE A 28 10.41 7.13 6.93
C PHE A 28 11.29 7.72 8.04
N LEU A 29 10.69 8.48 8.97
CA LEU A 29 11.39 9.11 10.08
C LEU A 29 11.92 8.07 11.09
N ALA A 30 11.20 6.96 11.28
CA ALA A 30 11.59 5.91 12.21
C ALA A 30 12.85 5.14 11.76
N VAL A 31 12.99 4.85 10.46
CA VAL A 31 14.02 3.92 9.94
C VAL A 31 15.18 4.64 9.22
N SER A 32 15.15 5.96 9.11
CA SER A 32 16.19 6.78 8.45
C SER A 32 17.62 6.61 8.99
N LYS A 33 17.82 6.11 10.22
CA LYS A 33 19.15 6.01 10.85
C LYS A 33 19.97 4.79 10.42
N GLN A 34 19.33 3.74 9.91
CA GLN A 34 20.00 2.48 9.58
C GLN A 34 19.68 2.08 8.14
N ILE A 35 20.68 2.20 7.25
CA ILE A 35 20.50 1.97 5.81
C ILE A 35 20.09 0.51 5.52
N GLY A 36 20.65 -0.46 6.26
CA GLY A 36 20.34 -1.88 6.07
C GLY A 36 18.87 -2.21 6.33
N THR A 37 18.28 -1.67 7.39
CA THR A 37 16.86 -1.87 7.71
C THR A 37 15.95 -1.01 6.83
N ALA A 38 16.40 0.18 6.43
CA ALA A 38 15.66 1.05 5.52
C ALA A 38 15.44 0.42 4.15
N ILE A 39 16.46 -0.25 3.59
CA ILE A 39 16.33 -0.97 2.30
C ILE A 39 15.36 -2.15 2.43
N GLY A 40 15.45 -2.90 3.53
CA GLY A 40 14.54 -4.02 3.80
C GLY A 40 13.08 -3.57 3.93
N LEU A 41 12.83 -2.52 4.72
CA LEU A 41 11.49 -1.96 4.88
C LEU A 41 10.96 -1.35 3.58
N GLY A 42 11.79 -0.61 2.83
CA GLY A 42 11.40 -0.02 1.55
C GLY A 42 10.99 -1.09 0.54
N THR A 43 11.76 -2.17 0.44
CA THR A 43 11.43 -3.31 -0.44
C THR A 43 10.13 -3.98 -0.02
N ALA A 44 9.93 -4.19 1.28
CA ALA A 44 8.67 -4.74 1.82
C ALA A 44 7.46 -3.85 1.46
N VAL A 45 7.56 -2.53 1.65
CA VAL A 45 6.48 -1.59 1.31
C VAL A 45 6.18 -1.58 -0.19
N ILE A 46 7.21 -1.64 -1.06
CA ILE A 46 7.01 -1.70 -2.52
C ILE A 46 6.27 -2.99 -2.91
N VAL A 47 6.67 -4.14 -2.36
CA VAL A 47 6.03 -5.42 -2.64
C VAL A 47 4.58 -5.43 -2.16
N VAL A 48 4.32 -4.96 -0.94
CA VAL A 48 2.95 -4.87 -0.41
C VAL A 48 2.12 -3.93 -1.28
N GLN A 49 2.59 -2.71 -1.56
CA GLN A 49 1.86 -1.76 -2.42
C GLN A 49 1.54 -2.37 -3.80
N ALA A 50 2.52 -3.00 -4.44
CA ALA A 50 2.37 -3.58 -5.77
C ALA A 50 1.34 -4.71 -5.83
N ILE A 51 1.13 -5.44 -4.72
CA ILE A 51 0.12 -6.51 -4.63
C ILE A 51 -1.24 -5.94 -4.18
N THR A 52 -1.22 -4.99 -3.25
CA THR A 52 -2.45 -4.52 -2.61
C THR A 52 -3.28 -3.64 -3.55
N VAL A 53 -2.65 -2.79 -4.38
CA VAL A 53 -3.36 -1.93 -5.33
C VAL A 53 -4.16 -2.73 -6.36
N PRO A 54 -3.59 -3.70 -7.10
CA PRO A 54 -4.39 -4.49 -8.03
C PRO A 54 -5.45 -5.34 -7.31
N ALA A 55 -5.14 -5.90 -6.14
CA ALA A 55 -6.12 -6.63 -5.33
C ALA A 55 -7.31 -5.74 -4.91
N ASN A 56 -7.05 -4.52 -4.47
CA ASN A 56 -8.07 -3.53 -4.14
C ASN A 56 -8.83 -3.04 -5.37
N ASN A 57 -8.19 -2.98 -6.56
CA ASN A 57 -8.88 -2.67 -7.82
C ASN A 57 -9.91 -3.73 -8.20
N LEU A 58 -9.51 -5.01 -8.10
CA LEU A 58 -10.40 -6.14 -8.29
C LEU A 58 -11.58 -6.07 -7.31
N ILE A 59 -11.32 -5.85 -6.02
CA ILE A 59 -12.36 -5.74 -5.01
C ILE A 59 -13.25 -4.51 -5.25
N TYR A 60 -12.69 -3.38 -5.67
CA TYR A 60 -13.47 -2.19 -5.99
C TYR A 60 -14.45 -2.45 -7.14
N GLN A 61 -13.97 -3.09 -8.21
CA GLN A 61 -14.77 -3.39 -9.40
C GLN A 61 -15.81 -4.49 -9.16
N PHE A 62 -15.53 -5.49 -8.31
CA PHE A 62 -16.42 -6.63 -8.06
C PHE A 62 -17.32 -6.48 -6.83
N LEU A 63 -17.01 -5.59 -5.89
CA LEU A 63 -17.68 -5.53 -4.58
C LEU A 63 -18.19 -4.14 -4.18
N LEU A 64 -17.55 -3.03 -4.62
CA LEU A 64 -17.85 -1.67 -4.11
C LEU A 64 -18.52 -0.74 -5.13
N ARG A 65 -18.33 -0.96 -6.44
CA ARG A 65 -18.90 -0.11 -7.49
C ARG A 65 -20.43 -0.26 -7.57
N ASP A 66 -21.11 0.84 -7.89
CA ASP A 66 -22.55 0.87 -8.22
C ASP A 66 -22.94 -0.33 -9.12
N GLY A 67 -23.85 -1.17 -8.65
CA GLY A 67 -24.33 -2.37 -9.38
C GLY A 67 -23.43 -3.62 -9.34
N ALA A 68 -22.31 -3.62 -8.61
CA ALA A 68 -21.41 -4.78 -8.52
C ALA A 68 -22.04 -5.98 -7.75
N LEU A 69 -23.00 -5.72 -6.85
CA LEU A 69 -23.81 -6.75 -6.19
C LEU A 69 -24.95 -7.31 -7.06
N SER A 70 -24.91 -7.11 -8.38
CA SER A 70 -25.85 -7.74 -9.32
C SER A 70 -25.81 -9.28 -9.27
N TRP A 71 -24.69 -9.87 -8.88
CA TRP A 71 -24.56 -11.31 -8.62
C TRP A 71 -25.38 -11.78 -7.40
N MET A 72 -25.59 -10.91 -6.39
CA MET A 72 -26.30 -11.26 -5.14
C MET A 72 -27.75 -10.77 -5.08
N GLY A 73 -28.24 -10.06 -6.12
CA GLY A 73 -29.63 -9.62 -6.25
C GLY A 73 -29.98 -8.31 -5.54
N LEU A 74 -28.99 -7.48 -5.17
CA LEU A 74 -29.17 -6.17 -4.53
C LEU A 74 -28.45 -5.07 -5.34
N PRO A 75 -29.08 -4.52 -6.38
CA PRO A 75 -28.43 -3.61 -7.34
C PRO A 75 -28.25 -2.16 -6.86
N ASP A 76 -29.01 -1.71 -5.86
CA ASP A 76 -29.08 -0.29 -5.43
C ASP A 76 -28.35 0.03 -4.11
N VAL A 77 -27.49 -0.87 -3.61
CA VAL A 77 -26.75 -0.61 -2.37
C VAL A 77 -25.38 -0.01 -2.68
N ASP A 78 -25.29 1.30 -2.49
CA ASP A 78 -24.03 2.06 -2.50
C ASP A 78 -23.13 1.63 -1.33
N LEU A 79 -22.19 0.71 -1.59
CA LEU A 79 -21.20 0.26 -0.61
C LEU A 79 -19.93 1.14 -0.58
N SER A 80 -19.92 2.28 -1.29
CA SER A 80 -18.78 3.21 -1.32
C SER A 80 -18.33 3.65 0.09
N PHE A 81 -19.25 3.75 1.05
CA PHE A 81 -18.90 4.08 2.44
C PHE A 81 -18.04 3.00 3.13
N LEU A 82 -18.17 1.73 2.74
CA LEU A 82 -17.40 0.62 3.31
C LEU A 82 -15.99 0.51 2.69
N GLY A 83 -15.68 1.28 1.65
CA GLY A 83 -14.45 1.13 0.88
C GLY A 83 -13.18 1.26 1.70
N LEU A 84 -13.10 2.26 2.58
CA LEU A 84 -11.95 2.44 3.47
C LEU A 84 -11.70 1.20 4.34
N ILE A 85 -12.76 0.64 4.94
CA ILE A 85 -12.67 -0.52 5.83
C ILE A 85 -12.21 -1.76 5.05
N CYS A 86 -12.76 -1.95 3.85
CA CYS A 86 -12.35 -3.04 2.96
C CYS A 86 -10.87 -2.94 2.58
N TYR A 87 -10.38 -1.76 2.18
CA TYR A 87 -8.98 -1.57 1.82
C TYR A 87 -8.05 -1.85 3.01
N ILE A 88 -8.39 -1.38 4.20
CA ILE A 88 -7.60 -1.66 5.42
C ILE A 88 -7.59 -3.16 5.73
N ALA A 89 -8.72 -3.86 5.59
CA ALA A 89 -8.81 -5.30 5.83
C ALA A 89 -7.93 -6.13 4.86
N VAL A 90 -7.90 -5.75 3.59
CA VAL A 90 -7.05 -6.41 2.57
C VAL A 90 -5.57 -6.15 2.85
N ILE A 91 -5.21 -4.91 3.18
CA ILE A 91 -3.83 -4.57 3.58
C ILE A 91 -3.42 -5.38 4.81
N ALA A 92 -4.28 -5.47 5.84
CA ALA A 92 -4.01 -6.23 7.04
C ALA A 92 -3.76 -7.72 6.74
N ALA A 93 -4.60 -8.34 5.91
CA ALA A 93 -4.41 -9.74 5.49
C ALA A 93 -3.08 -9.95 4.75
N LEU A 94 -2.69 -9.04 3.86
CA LEU A 94 -1.42 -9.12 3.13
C LEU A 94 -0.20 -8.92 4.03
N VAL A 95 -0.26 -7.97 4.96
CA VAL A 95 0.82 -7.74 5.93
C VAL A 95 0.97 -8.93 6.87
N GLN A 96 -0.13 -9.59 7.26
CA GLN A 96 -0.07 -10.81 8.06
C GLN A 96 0.68 -11.94 7.32
N ILE A 97 0.43 -12.08 6.01
CA ILE A 97 1.17 -13.04 5.17
C ILE A 97 2.65 -12.66 5.09
N LEU A 98 2.95 -11.37 4.94
CA LEU A 98 4.32 -10.87 4.91
C LEU A 98 5.07 -11.16 6.22
N GLU A 99 4.40 -11.05 7.37
CA GLU A 99 4.98 -11.37 8.68
C GLU A 99 5.45 -12.82 8.75
N MET A 100 4.60 -13.76 8.33
CA MET A 100 4.94 -15.19 8.27
C MET A 100 6.10 -15.47 7.28
N VAL A 101 6.18 -14.73 6.17
CA VAL A 101 7.26 -14.88 5.18
C VAL A 101 8.58 -14.34 5.72
N LEU A 102 8.57 -13.17 6.36
CA LEU A 102 9.77 -12.53 6.91
C LEU A 102 10.37 -13.33 8.05
N ASP A 103 9.55 -13.88 8.96
CA ASP A 103 10.02 -14.74 10.05
C ASP A 103 10.75 -15.99 9.52
N LYS A 104 10.22 -16.60 8.45
CA LYS A 104 10.79 -17.83 7.87
C LYS A 104 12.04 -17.61 7.03
N TYR A 105 12.08 -16.59 6.16
CA TYR A 105 13.16 -16.41 5.19
C TYR A 105 14.22 -15.39 5.63
N PHE A 106 13.85 -14.39 6.44
CA PHE A 106 14.74 -13.26 6.79
C PHE A 106 14.68 -12.93 8.29
N PRO A 107 15.14 -13.83 9.17
CA PRO A 107 15.05 -13.65 10.63
C PRO A 107 15.85 -12.44 11.14
N ALA A 108 16.93 -12.06 10.44
CA ALA A 108 17.69 -10.86 10.77
C ALA A 108 16.87 -9.57 10.56
N LEU A 109 16.06 -9.53 9.49
CA LEU A 109 15.20 -8.37 9.20
C LEU A 109 13.98 -8.37 10.12
N PHE A 110 13.40 -9.54 10.42
CA PHE A 110 12.30 -9.67 11.37
C PHE A 110 12.68 -9.18 12.77
N ASN A 111 13.87 -9.53 13.28
CA ASN A 111 14.34 -9.03 14.59
C ASN A 111 14.56 -7.51 14.63
N ALA A 112 14.96 -6.91 13.50
CA ALA A 112 15.19 -5.48 13.42
C ALA A 112 13.89 -4.67 13.21
N LEU A 113 12.86 -5.29 12.62
CA LEU A 113 11.68 -4.60 12.11
C LEU A 113 10.36 -5.09 12.73
N GLY A 114 10.37 -6.13 13.56
CA GLY A 114 9.18 -6.85 14.04
C GLY A 114 8.09 -5.95 14.63
N VAL A 115 8.46 -4.92 15.38
CA VAL A 115 7.50 -3.95 15.94
C VAL A 115 6.87 -3.04 14.87
N PHE A 116 7.58 -2.80 13.76
CA PHE A 116 7.11 -1.94 12.66
C PHE A 116 6.32 -2.70 11.60
N LEU A 117 6.35 -4.04 11.57
CA LEU A 117 5.58 -4.84 10.60
C LEU A 117 4.07 -4.57 10.70
N PRO A 118 3.44 -4.57 11.90
CA PRO A 118 2.04 -4.18 12.03
C PRO A 118 1.77 -2.73 11.62
N LEU A 119 2.76 -1.83 11.77
CA LEU A 119 2.65 -0.43 11.37
C LEU A 119 2.59 -0.24 9.84
N ILE A 120 2.94 -1.28 9.06
CA ILE A 120 2.75 -1.30 7.61
C ILE A 120 1.25 -1.27 7.26
N THR A 121 0.38 -1.88 8.09
CA THR A 121 -1.07 -1.92 7.83
C THR A 121 -1.72 -0.54 7.77
N VAL A 122 -1.21 0.37 8.59
CA VAL A 122 -1.66 1.77 8.69
C VAL A 122 -0.72 2.72 7.95
N ASN A 123 0.11 2.21 7.04
CA ASN A 123 1.00 3.06 6.27
C ASN A 123 0.21 3.92 5.30
N CYS A 124 0.28 5.25 5.50
CA CYS A 124 -0.50 6.19 4.70
C CYS A 124 -0.16 6.16 3.21
N ALA A 125 1.06 5.78 2.82
CA ALA A 125 1.41 5.63 1.41
C ALA A 125 0.68 4.43 0.76
N ILE A 126 0.58 3.32 1.48
CA ILE A 126 -0.13 2.10 1.02
C ILE A 126 -1.62 2.37 0.85
N LEU A 127 -2.22 3.00 1.87
CA LEU A 127 -3.61 3.43 1.83
C LEU A 127 -3.83 4.43 0.68
N GLY A 128 -2.99 5.47 0.59
CA GLY A 128 -3.09 6.51 -0.45
C GLY A 128 -2.99 5.95 -1.86
N GLY A 129 -2.12 4.95 -2.11
CA GLY A 129 -2.05 4.27 -3.40
C GLY A 129 -3.35 3.55 -3.77
N SER A 130 -4.07 3.01 -2.78
CA SER A 130 -5.38 2.38 -3.00
C SER A 130 -6.49 3.41 -3.23
N LEU A 131 -6.44 4.58 -2.57
CA LEU A 131 -7.40 5.67 -2.83
C LEU A 131 -7.16 6.33 -4.19
N PHE A 132 -5.91 6.62 -4.55
CA PHE A 132 -5.60 7.22 -5.86
C PHE A 132 -6.04 6.34 -7.03
N MET A 133 -6.05 5.02 -6.86
CA MET A 133 -6.58 4.09 -7.86
C MET A 133 -8.10 4.23 -8.07
N VAL A 134 -8.85 4.70 -7.07
CA VAL A 134 -10.29 4.95 -7.19
C VAL A 134 -10.58 6.31 -7.82
N GLU A 135 -9.79 7.33 -7.46
CA GLU A 135 -10.04 8.72 -7.85
C GLU A 135 -9.34 9.16 -9.16
N ARG A 136 -8.39 8.39 -9.68
CA ARG A 136 -7.61 8.72 -10.89
C ARG A 136 -7.65 7.58 -11.90
#